data_AF-A0A835KJ40-F1
#
_entry.id   AF-A0A835KJ40-F1
#
_cell.length_a   1.000
_cell.length_b   1.000
_cell.length_c   1.000
_cell.angle_alpha   90.00
_cell.angle_beta   90.00
_cell.angle_gamma   90.00
#
_symmetry.space_group_name_H-M   'P 1'
#
loop_
_entity.id
_entity.type
_entity.pdbx_description
1 polymer ?
#
loop_
_entity_poly.entity_id
_entity_poly.type
_entity_poly.pdbx_seq_one_letter_code
_entity_poly.pdbx_strand_id
1 'polypeptide(L)'
;MNSTSLDESKVTTIFCLKLLCNHFGRGWQNCYYCGADPKERCYETIADCRAKCPLCNPRCSPPRRLAMEGIPRVKNSTYSQIRNV
;
A
#
# COMPACT_ATOMS: atom_id res chain seq x y z
N MET A 1 37.09 -13.09 -0.10
CA MET A 1 35.99 -12.10 0.03
C MET A 1 35.00 -12.38 -1.08
N ASN A 2 33.93 -13.13 -0.81
CA ASN A 2 32.94 -13.47 -1.82
C ASN A 2 31.70 -12.60 -1.55
N SER A 3 31.56 -11.50 -2.27
CA SER A 3 30.42 -10.60 -2.19
C SER A 3 29.23 -11.25 -2.89
N THR A 4 28.47 -12.08 -2.17
CA THR A 4 27.16 -12.53 -2.63
C THR A 4 26.28 -11.30 -2.83
N SER A 5 25.96 -11.04 -4.09
CA SER A 5 25.12 -9.95 -4.56
C SER A 5 23.76 -9.99 -3.86
N LEU A 6 23.43 -8.94 -3.10
CA LEU A 6 22.10 -8.73 -2.51
C LEU A 6 21.03 -8.36 -3.55
N ASP A 7 21.39 -8.34 -4.83
CA ASP A 7 20.51 -7.91 -5.93
C ASP A 7 19.29 -8.84 -6.10
N GLU A 8 19.40 -10.11 -5.70
CA GLU A 8 18.33 -11.11 -5.78
C GLU A 8 17.18 -10.89 -4.77
N SER A 9 17.36 -10.03 -3.75
CA SER A 9 16.34 -9.81 -2.69
C SER A 9 15.34 -8.69 -3.01
N LYS A 10 15.32 -8.16 -4.24
CA LYS A 10 14.45 -7.04 -4.63
C LYS A 10 13.00 -7.51 -4.81
N VAL A 11 12.17 -7.27 -3.80
CA VAL A 11 10.71 -7.47 -3.88
C VAL A 11 10.06 -6.25 -4.52
N THR A 12 9.36 -6.46 -5.63
CA THR A 12 8.54 -5.41 -6.28
C THR A 12 7.07 -5.59 -5.93
N THR A 13 6.43 -4.54 -5.43
CA THR A 13 5.01 -4.57 -5.05
C THR A 13 4.26 -3.46 -5.78
N ILE A 14 3.04 -3.74 -6.26
CA ILE A 14 2.11 -2.71 -6.75
C ILE A 14 0.92 -2.66 -5.80
N PHE A 15 0.68 -1.50 -5.20
CA PHE A 15 -0.45 -1.31 -4.30
C PHE A 15 -1.71 -0.96 -5.08
N CYS A 16 -2.66 -1.89 -5.06
CA CYS A 16 -4.01 -1.72 -5.61
C CYS A 16 -5.01 -1.94 -4.48
N LEU A 17 -5.45 -0.85 -3.87
CA LEU A 17 -6.37 -0.88 -2.75
C LEU A 17 -7.82 -0.88 -3.26
N LYS A 18 -8.65 -1.72 -2.67
CA LYS A 18 -10.06 -1.87 -3.06
C LYS A 18 -10.93 -0.85 -2.32
N LEU A 19 -11.76 -0.12 -3.05
CA LEU A 19 -12.73 0.85 -2.52
C LEU A 19 -14.12 0.62 -3.11
N LEU A 20 -15.09 1.40 -2.62
CA LEU A 20 -16.33 1.70 -3.32
C LEU A 20 -16.25 3.06 -4.01
N CYS A 21 -16.59 3.10 -5.30
CA CYS A 21 -16.62 4.31 -6.14
C CYS A 21 -17.98 4.49 -6.81
N ASN A 22 -18.39 5.74 -7.04
CA ASN A 22 -19.62 6.11 -7.77
C ASN A 22 -19.36 7.05 -8.96
N HIS A 23 -18.10 7.30 -9.33
CA HIS A 23 -17.77 8.29 -10.36
C HIS A 23 -17.84 7.74 -11.80
N PHE A 24 -18.16 6.45 -11.98
CA PHE A 24 -18.26 5.81 -13.29
C PHE A 24 -19.68 5.82 -13.88
N GLY A 25 -20.65 6.49 -13.22
CA GLY A 25 -22.02 6.64 -13.73
C GLY A 25 -22.90 5.38 -13.67
N ARG A 26 -22.43 4.29 -13.05
CA ARG A 26 -23.17 3.02 -12.91
C ARG A 26 -23.59 2.71 -11.47
N GLY A 27 -23.54 3.70 -10.58
CA GLY A 27 -23.77 3.52 -9.15
C GLY A 27 -22.50 3.13 -8.38
N TRP A 28 -22.68 2.80 -7.10
CA TRP A 28 -21.59 2.35 -6.22
C TRP A 28 -21.08 0.98 -6.63
N GLN A 29 -19.80 0.89 -6.97
CA GLN A 29 -19.16 -0.33 -7.41
C GLN A 29 -17.75 -0.46 -6.83
N ASN A 30 -17.24 -1.69 -6.80
CA ASN A 30 -15.86 -1.92 -6.44
C ASN A 30 -14.93 -1.26 -7.46
N CYS A 31 -13.89 -0.61 -6.96
CA CYS A 31 -12.85 0.02 -7.76
C CYS A 31 -11.49 -0.19 -7.06
N TYR A 32 -10.42 0.03 -7.81
CA TYR A 32 -9.06 -0.19 -7.37
C TYR A 32 -8.27 1.10 -7.52
N TYR A 33 -7.58 1.53 -6.47
CA TYR A 33 -6.78 2.75 -6.51
C TYR A 33 -5.34 2.52 -6.06
N CYS A 34 -4.46 3.42 -6.48
CA CYS A 34 -3.08 3.47 -6.02
C CYS A 34 -2.59 4.90 -5.80
N GLY A 35 -1.76 5.12 -4.78
CA GLY A 35 -1.21 6.43 -4.44
C GLY A 35 -2.08 7.24 -3.46
N ALA A 36 -1.75 8.53 -3.34
CA ALA A 36 -2.38 9.42 -2.35
C ALA A 36 -3.63 10.15 -2.88
N ASP A 37 -3.72 10.40 -4.20
CA ASP A 37 -4.87 11.07 -4.80
C ASP A 37 -5.81 10.05 -5.47
N PRO A 38 -7.01 9.83 -4.93
CA PRO A 38 -7.97 8.88 -5.48
C PRO A 38 -8.65 9.35 -6.78
N LYS A 39 -8.54 10.63 -7.18
CA LYS A 39 -9.22 11.13 -8.38
C LYS A 39 -8.51 10.77 -9.69
N GLU A 40 -7.18 10.70 -9.67
CA GLU A 40 -6.38 10.47 -10.89
C GLU A 40 -5.98 9.01 -11.09
N ARG A 41 -6.10 8.17 -10.05
CA ARG A 41 -5.58 6.79 -10.05
C ARG A 41 -6.62 5.78 -9.58
N CYS A 42 -7.84 5.91 -10.08
CA CYS A 42 -8.92 4.97 -9.83
C CYS A 42 -9.22 4.15 -11.09
N TYR A 43 -9.34 2.84 -10.91
CA TYR A 43 -9.50 1.87 -11.99
C TYR A 43 -10.66 0.92 -11.69
N GLU A 44 -11.41 0.52 -12.72
CA GLU A 44 -12.53 -0.40 -12.57
C GLU A 44 -12.08 -1.83 -12.24
N THR A 45 -10.91 -2.23 -12.76
CA THR A 45 -10.38 -3.58 -12.59
C THR A 45 -9.03 -3.59 -11.86
N ILE A 46 -8.76 -4.70 -11.16
CA ILE A 46 -7.45 -4.89 -10.51
C ILE A 46 -6.32 -5.01 -11.54
N ALA A 47 -6.62 -5.51 -12.75
CA ALA A 47 -5.66 -5.64 -13.83
C ALA A 47 -5.22 -4.26 -14.34
N ASP A 48 -6.17 -3.35 -14.56
CA ASP A 48 -5.89 -1.96 -14.97
C ASP A 48 -5.06 -1.23 -13.92
N CYS A 49 -5.39 -1.43 -12.64
CA CYS A 49 -4.60 -0.88 -11.55
C CYS A 49 -3.16 -1.40 -11.59
N ARG A 50 -2.95 -2.72 -11.69
CA ARG A 50 -1.60 -3.30 -11.74
C ARG A 50 -0.80 -2.85 -12.97
N ALA A 51 -1.46 -2.58 -14.09
CA ALA A 51 -0.80 -2.14 -15.32
C ALA A 51 -0.39 -0.65 -15.30
N LYS A 52 -1.16 0.20 -14.63
CA LYS A 52 -0.99 1.66 -14.67
C LYS A 52 -0.35 2.26 -13.41
N CYS A 53 -0.39 1.54 -12.30
CA CYS A 53 0.15 2.02 -11.03
C CYS A 53 1.66 1.88 -10.95
N PRO A 54 2.34 2.84 -10.31
CA PRO A 54 3.78 2.78 -10.14
C PRO A 54 4.17 1.62 -9.23
N LEU A 55 5.34 1.04 -9.50
CA LEU A 55 5.98 0.10 -8.58
C LEU A 55 6.24 0.81 -7.25
N CYS A 56 5.85 0.16 -6.16
CA CYS A 56 6.29 0.54 -4.84
C CYS A 56 7.68 -0.03 -4.61
N ASN A 57 8.67 0.85 -4.65
CA ASN A 57 10.04 0.56 -4.25
C ASN A 57 10.35 1.36 -2.97
N PRO A 58 9.82 0.93 -1.81
CA PRO A 58 10.07 1.66 -0.58
C PRO A 58 11.57 1.59 -0.29
N ARG A 59 12.19 2.74 -0.02
CA ARG A 59 13.53 2.73 0.59
C ARG A 59 13.37 2.23 2.02
N CYS A 60 13.59 0.94 2.20
CA CYS A 60 13.67 0.35 3.53
C CYS A 60 14.83 1.02 4.27
N SER A 61 14.59 1.47 5.49
CA SER A 61 15.70 1.77 6.39
C SER A 61 16.56 0.51 6.50
N PRO A 62 17.90 0.63 6.57
CA PRO A 62 18.74 -0.52 6.84
C PRO A 62 18.20 -1.23 8.10
N PRO A 63 18.27 -2.57 8.16
CA PRO A 63 17.85 -3.30 9.33
C PRO A 63 18.47 -2.62 10.54
N ARG A 64 17.64 -2.08 11.45
CA ARG A 64 18.14 -1.76 12.78
C ARG A 64 18.68 -3.09 13.27
N ARG A 65 20.00 -3.20 13.45
CA ARG A 65 20.55 -4.27 14.28
C ARG A 65 19.82 -4.06 15.61
N LEU A 66 18.77 -4.86 15.83
CA LEU A 66 18.04 -4.81 17.07
C LEU A 66 19.09 -5.25 18.10
N ALA A 67 19.75 -4.28 18.75
CA ALA A 67 20.17 -4.50 20.11
C ALA A 67 18.91 -5.02 20.80
N MET A 68 19.03 -6.22 21.33
CA MET A 68 17.95 -7.06 21.82
C MET A 68 17.34 -6.43 23.07
N GLU A 69 16.69 -5.28 22.93
CA GLU A 69 15.97 -4.61 24.00
C GLU A 69 14.55 -4.39 23.52
N GLY A 70 13.64 -5.12 24.16
CA GLY A 70 12.24 -5.24 23.77
C GLY A 70 11.56 -3.88 23.64
N ILE A 71 11.10 -3.57 22.43
CA ILE A 71 10.24 -2.41 22.19
C ILE A 71 8.83 -2.74 22.69
N PRO A 72 8.25 -1.99 23.64
CA PRO A 72 6.88 -2.21 24.08
C PRO A 72 5.91 -2.01 22.92
N ARG A 73 4.97 -2.95 22.78
CA ARG A 73 3.89 -2.91 21.80
C ARG A 73 2.93 -1.76 22.14
N VAL A 74 3.10 -0.59 21.51
CA VAL A 74 2.13 0.51 21.59
C VAL A 74 0.82 0.05 20.95
N LYS A 75 -0.22 -0.19 21.75
CA LYS A 75 -1.59 -0.52 21.29
C LYS A 75 -2.43 0.76 21.21
N ASN A 76 -2.17 1.63 20.24
CA ASN A 76 -3.03 2.80 20.05
C ASN A 76 -3.59 2.78 18.62
N SER A 77 -4.78 2.19 18.46
CA SER A 77 -5.66 2.47 17.34
C SER A 77 -7.01 2.90 17.90
N THR A 78 -7.10 4.15 18.31
CA THR A 78 -8.39 4.85 18.40
C THR A 78 -8.79 5.20 16.97
N TYR A 79 -9.35 4.23 16.25
CA TYR A 79 -10.18 4.51 15.09
C TYR A 79 -11.42 5.21 15.62
N SER A 80 -11.38 6.54 15.58
CA SER A 80 -12.50 7.43 15.88
C SER A 80 -13.72 6.98 15.09
N GLN A 81 -14.72 6.44 15.80
CA GLN A 81 -16.06 6.25 15.28
C GLN A 81 -16.63 7.64 14.94
N ILE A 82 -16.53 8.04 13.68
CA ILE A 82 -17.19 9.22 13.14
C ILE A 82 -18.38 8.75 12.31
N ARG A 83 -19.57 9.25 12.71
CA ARG A 83 -20.89 9.22 12.05
C ARG A 83 -21.76 7.98 12.27
N ASN A 84 -22.68 8.09 13.22
CA ASN A 84 -24.05 7.66 12.99
C ASN A 84 -24.88 8.90 12.63
N VAL A 85 -25.59 8.75 11.51
CA VAL A 85 -26.70 9.58 11.02
C VAL A 85 -27.93 9.25 11.83
#